data_AF-A0A927KW74-F1
#
_entry.id   AF-A0A927KW74-F1
#
_cell.length_a   1.000
_cell.length_b   1.000
_cell.length_c   1.000
_cell.angle_alpha   90.00
_cell.angle_beta   90.00
_cell.angle_gamma   90.00
#
_symmetry.space_group_name_H-M   'P 1'
#
loop_
_entity.id
_entity.type
_entity.pdbx_description
1 polymer ?
#
loop_
_entity_poly.entity_id
_entity_poly.type
_entity_poly.pdbx_seq_one_letter_code
_entity_poly.pdbx_strand_id
1 'polypeptide(L)' 'MTNINASIQLSERHEEYLALINMLEYTVGIAESLSSKSAAFQLDAARKTLMGELKSELTADLSTHEITQLAGVRAGHC' A
#
# COMPACT_ATOMS: atom_id res chain seq x y z
N MET A 1 -10.16 8.73 17.01
CA MET A 1 -10.31 8.63 15.55
C MET A 1 -9.57 9.80 14.93
N THR A 2 -8.32 9.59 14.56
CA THR A 2 -7.51 10.63 13.93
C THR A 2 -8.03 10.81 12.51
N ASN A 3 -8.64 11.96 12.26
CA ASN A 3 -9.10 12.34 10.94
C ASN A 3 -7.86 12.46 10.05
N ILE A 4 -7.66 11.54 9.10
CA ILE A 4 -6.66 11.66 8.01
C ILE A 4 -7.16 12.72 6.99
N ASN A 5 -7.68 13.84 7.50
CA ASN A 5 -8.18 14.99 6.75
C ASN A 5 -7.21 16.18 6.85
N ALA A 6 -6.06 16.02 7.51
CA ALA A 6 -4.91 16.84 7.19
C ALA A 6 -4.54 16.48 5.75
N SER A 7 -4.79 17.40 4.82
CA SER A 7 -4.59 17.23 3.38
C SER A 7 -3.14 16.85 3.09
N ILE A 8 -2.83 15.55 3.12
CA ILE A 8 -1.55 15.02 2.68
C ILE A 8 -1.47 15.37 1.20
N GLN A 9 -0.59 16.30 0.84
CA GLN A 9 -0.31 16.59 -0.57
C GLN A 9 0.43 15.40 -1.15
N LEU A 10 -0.31 14.55 -1.85
CA LEU A 10 0.23 13.42 -2.58
C LEU A 10 0.63 13.90 -3.97
N SER A 11 1.87 13.61 -4.37
CA SER A 11 2.31 13.74 -5.75
C SER A 11 1.75 12.58 -6.57
N GLU A 12 1.71 12.71 -7.91
CA GLU A 12 1.37 11.61 -8.83
C GLU A 12 2.18 10.34 -8.52
N ARG A 13 3.48 10.52 -8.24
CA ARG A 13 4.38 9.44 -7.81
C ARG A 13 3.92 8.76 -6.52
N HIS A 14 3.42 9.50 -5.53
CA HIS A 14 2.87 8.90 -4.31
C HIS A 14 1.60 8.09 -4.62
N GLU A 15 0.81 8.52 -5.61
CA GLU A 15 -0.39 7.80 -6.03
C GLU A 15 -0.04 6.48 -6.72
N GLU A 16 1.02 6.45 -7.53
CA GLU A 16 1.55 5.23 -8.13
C GLU A 16 1.99 4.21 -7.07
N TYR A 17 2.71 4.65 -6.03
CA TYR A 17 3.05 3.77 -4.91
C TYR A 17 1.80 3.19 -4.23
N LEU A 18 0.81 4.03 -3.93
CA LEU A 18 -0.44 3.58 -3.29
C LEU A 18 -1.19 2.57 -4.17
N ALA A 19 -1.23 2.78 -5.49
CA ALA A 19 -1.83 1.85 -6.43
C ALA A 19 -1.10 0.49 -6.44
N LEU A 20 0.24 0.50 -6.52
CA LEU A 20 1.05 -0.72 -6.49
C LEU A 20 0.90 -1.47 -5.16
N ILE A 21 0.89 -0.77 -4.03
CA ILE A 21 0.68 -1.35 -2.69
C ILE A 21 -0.69 -2.06 -2.63
N ASN A 22 -1.74 -1.42 -3.13
CA ASN A 22 -3.09 -1.99 -3.17
C ASN A 22 -3.17 -3.24 -4.09
N MET A 23 -2.59 -3.18 -5.29
CA MET A 23 -2.55 -4.33 -6.20
C MET A 23 -1.76 -5.50 -5.61
N LEU A 24 -0.64 -5.23 -4.94
CA LEU A 24 0.14 -6.28 -4.29
C LEU A 24 -0.60 -6.91 -3.12
N GLU A 25 -1.32 -6.13 -2.30
CA GLU A 25 -2.17 -6.68 -1.25
C GLU A 25 -3.24 -7.62 -1.79
N TYR A 26 -3.92 -7.20 -2.86
CA TYR A 26 -4.91 -8.04 -3.53
C TYR A 26 -4.29 -9.34 -4.08
N THR A 27 -3.14 -9.25 -4.73
CA THR A 27 -2.45 -10.43 -5.30
C THR A 27 -1.87 -11.35 -4.22
N VAL A 28 -1.45 -10.85 -3.07
CA VAL A 28 -1.11 -11.68 -1.89
C VAL A 28 -2.31 -12.53 -1.49
N GLY A 29 -3.49 -11.91 -1.35
CA GLY A 29 -4.73 -12.64 -1.01
C GLY A 29 -5.09 -13.72 -2.04
N ILE A 30 -4.92 -13.43 -3.34
CA ILE A 30 -5.09 -14.46 -4.39
C ILE A 30 -4.07 -15.59 -4.23
N ALA A 31 -2.78 -15.28 -4.06
CA ALA A 31 -1.73 -16.28 -3.95
C ALA A 31 -1.94 -17.20 -2.73
N GLU A 32 -2.40 -16.65 -1.61
CA GLU A 32 -2.80 -17.42 -0.43
C GLU A 32 -4.00 -18.33 -0.72
N SER A 33 -5.03 -17.83 -1.41
CA SER A 33 -6.21 -18.62 -1.79
C SER A 33 -5.86 -19.80 -2.71
N LEU A 34 -4.83 -19.65 -3.55
CA LEU A 34 -4.29 -20.70 -4.42
C LEU A 34 -3.28 -21.61 -3.70
N SER A 35 -3.09 -21.45 -2.39
CA SER A 35 -2.08 -22.18 -1.58
C SER A 35 -0.62 -21.99 -2.03
N SER A 36 -0.34 -20.95 -2.82
CA SER A 36 1.01 -20.63 -3.30
C SER A 36 1.78 -19.78 -2.28
N LYS A 37 2.16 -20.40 -1.16
CA LYS A 37 2.79 -19.72 -0.01
C LYS A 37 4.07 -18.97 -0.37
N SER A 38 4.90 -19.53 -1.26
CA SER A 38 6.14 -18.89 -1.69
C SER A 38 5.87 -17.62 -2.50
N ALA A 39 4.84 -17.63 -3.36
CA ALA A 39 4.47 -16.45 -4.14
C ALA A 39 3.88 -15.36 -3.24
N ALA A 40 2.98 -15.73 -2.32
CA ALA A 40 2.42 -14.81 -1.33
C ALA A 40 3.51 -14.11 -0.51
N PHE A 41 4.52 -14.87 -0.06
CA PHE A 41 5.67 -14.30 0.67
C PHE A 41 6.44 -13.26 -0.15
N GLN A 42 6.73 -13.55 -1.42
CA GLN A 42 7.46 -12.64 -2.30
C GLN A 42 6.66 -11.37 -2.61
N LEU A 43 5.36 -11.51 -2.86
CA LEU A 43 4.46 -10.37 -3.10
C LEU A 43 4.33 -9.47 -1.87
N ASP A 44 4.20 -10.05 -0.67
CA ASP A 44 4.13 -9.29 0.58
C ASP A 44 5.47 -8.60 0.91
N ALA A 45 6.61 -9.23 0.60
CA ALA A 45 7.91 -8.61 0.72
C ALA A 45 8.05 -7.38 -0.21
N ALA A 46 7.64 -7.51 -1.48
CA ALA A 46 7.63 -6.39 -2.42
C ALA A 46 6.71 -5.25 -1.94
N ARG A 47 5.51 -5.59 -1.44
CA ARG A 47 4.57 -4.62 -0.86
C ARG A 47 5.21 -3.84 0.29
N LYS A 48 5.84 -4.53 1.24
CA LYS A 48 6.50 -3.91 2.40
C LYS A 48 7.65 -2.98 1.99
N THR A 49 8.43 -3.35 0.96
CA THR A 49 9.48 -2.49 0.41
C THR A 49 8.91 -1.17 -0.11
N LEU A 50 7.87 -1.23 -0.96
CA LEU A 50 7.22 -0.03 -1.51
C LEU A 50 6.60 0.85 -0.42
N MET A 51 6.02 0.25 0.63
CA MET A 51 5.53 1.00 1.79
C MET A 51 6.66 1.75 2.51
N GLY A 52 7.85 1.15 2.64
CA GLY A 52 9.02 1.80 3.24
C GLY A 52 9.54 2.97 2.39
N GLU A 53 9.56 2.81 1.08
CA GLU A 53 9.92 3.88 0.13
C GLU A 53 8.93 5.04 0.18
N LEU A 54 7.62 4.76 0.13
CA LEU A 54 6.59 5.77 0.25
C LEU A 54 6.69 6.53 1.59
N LYS A 55 6.91 5.82 2.72
CA LYS A 55 7.14 6.47 4.03
C LYS A 55 8.34 7.41 4.03
N SER A 56 9.39 7.06 3.31
CA SER A 56 10.60 7.88 3.23
C SER A 56 10.39 9.13 2.39
N GLU A 57 9.43 9.11 1.46
CA GLU A 57 9.07 10.27 0.61
C GLU A 57 8.02 11.19 1.27
N LEU A 58 7.18 10.64 2.14
CA LEU A 58 6.18 11.42 2.86
C LEU A 58 6.82 12.18 4.03
N THR A 59 6.55 13.49 4.11
CA THR A 59 6.89 14.30 5.28
C THR A 59 6.01 14.00 6.50
N ALA A 60 4.89 13.31 6.29
CA ALA A 60 4.01 12.84 7.35
C ALA A 60 4.47 11.46 7.83
N ASP A 61 4.65 11.31 9.15
CA ASP A 61 4.93 10.02 9.77
C ASP A 61 3.65 9.17 9.79
N LEU A 62 3.43 8.43 8.69
CA LEU A 62 2.31 7.52 8.57
C LEU A 62 2.70 6.11 9.04
N SER A 63 1.86 5.55 9.89
CA SER A 63 1.92 4.14 10.22
C SER A 63 1.64 3.27 9.00
N THR A 64 2.10 2.02 9.05
CA THR A 64 1.84 1.02 8.00
C THR A 64 0.32 0.82 7.81
N HIS A 65 -0.44 0.90 8.89
CA HIS A 65 -1.89 0.81 8.85
C HIS A 65 -2.52 1.98 8.09
N GLU A 66 -2.07 3.21 8.34
CA GLU A 66 -2.57 4.41 7.64
C GLU A 66 -2.26 4.37 6.14
N ILE A 67 -1.08 3.90 5.75
CA ILE A 67 -0.73 3.72 4.33
C ILE A 67 -1.62 2.67 3.67
N THR A 68 -1.88 1.56 4.36
CA THR A 68 -2.78 0.50 3.85
C THR A 68 -4.19 1.04 3.67
N GLN A 69 -4.68 1.84 4.64
CA GLN A 69 -5.99 2.51 4.53
C GLN A 69 -6.01 3.51 3.37
N LEU A 70 -4.99 4.35 3.22
CA LEU A 70 -4.87 5.29 2.11
C LEU A 70 -4.84 4.59 0.75
N ALA A 71 -4.17 3.44 0.66
CA ALA A 71 -4.12 2.61 -0.55
C ALA A 71 -5.48 1.96 -0.84
N GLY A 72 -6.14 1.39 0.17
CA GLY A 72 -7.41 0.67 0.04
C GLY A 72 -8.64 1.57 -0.18
N VAL A 73 -8.64 2.82 0.32
CA VAL A 73 -9.75 3.78 0.11
C VAL A 73 -9.85 4.22 -1.35
N ARG A 74 -8.77 4.11 -2.13
CA ARG A 74 -8.71 4.50 -3.55
C ARG A 74 -9.20 3.39 -4.51
N ALA A 75 -10.13 2.55 -4.05
CA ALA A 75 -10.82 1.57 -4.89
C ALA A 75 -11.53 2.30 -6.06
N GLY A 76 -10.98 2.16 -7.27
CA GLY A 76 -11.46 2.84 -8.48
C GLY A 76 -10.43 3.03 -9.59
N HIS A 77 -9.14 2.83 -9.31
CA HIS A 77 -8.04 2.93 -10.30
C HIS A 77 -7.27 1.62 -10.53
N CYS A 78 -7.86 0.47 -10.19
CA CYS A 78 -7.32 -0.85 -10.52
C CYS A 78 -8.07 -1.45 -11.72
#